data_AF-P93625-F1
#
_entry.id   AF-P93625-F1
#
_cell.length_a   1.000
_cell.length_b   1.000
_cell.length_c   1.000
_cell.angle_alpha   90.00
_cell.angle_beta   90.00
_cell.angle_gamma   90.00
#
_symmetry.space_group_name_H-M   'P 1'
#
loop_
_entity.id
_entity.type
_entity.pdbx_description
1 polymer ?
#
loop_
_entity_poly.entity_id
_entity_poly.type
_entity_poly.pdbx_seq_one_letter_code
_entity_poly.pdbx_strand_id
1 'polypeptide(L)' 'AAEGARIAGASRIIGVDINSKKFDEARRFGFTEFINPKEHDKPVQE' A
#
# COMPACT_ATOMS: atom_id res chain seq x y z
N ALA A 1 2.98 -9.84 -5.84
CA ALA A 1 3.68 -8.64 -6.36
C ALA A 1 4.44 -7.91 -5.24
N ALA A 2 3.79 -7.46 -4.17
CA ALA A 2 4.45 -6.78 -3.04
C ALA A 2 5.58 -7.61 -2.41
N GLU A 3 5.36 -8.90 -2.18
CA GLU A 3 6.40 -9.76 -1.61
C GLU A 3 7.62 -9.91 -2.53
N GLY A 4 7.40 -9.93 -3.85
CA GLY A 4 8.49 -9.90 -4.84
C GLY A 4 9.28 -8.60 -4.78
N ALA A 5 8.60 -7.45 -4.64
CA ALA A 5 9.25 -6.15 -4.46
C ALA A 5 10.04 -6.09 -3.15
N ARG A 6 9.52 -6.68 -2.06
CA ARG A 6 10.20 -6.78 -0.78
C ARG A 6 11.49 -7.60 -0.89
N ILE A 7 11.42 -8.77 -1.52
CA ILE A 7 12.57 -9.65 -1.76
C ILE A 7 13.60 -8.95 -2.67
N ALA A 8 13.15 -8.17 -3.64
CA ALA A 8 14.00 -7.36 -4.51
C ALA A 8 14.65 -6.14 -3.79
N GLY A 9 14.37 -5.92 -2.50
CA GLY A 9 14.99 -4.87 -1.71
C GLY A 9 14.31 -3.51 -1.82
N ALA A 10 13.05 -3.44 -2.27
CA ALA A 10 12.31 -2.18 -2.29
C ALA A 10 12.18 -1.59 -0.88
N SER A 11 12.60 -0.34 -0.73
CA SER A 11 12.56 0.36 0.56
C SER A 11 11.14 0.76 0.98
N ARG A 12 10.27 1.00 0.00
CA ARG A 12 8.87 1.41 0.18
C ARG A 12 7.97 0.66 -0.80
N ILE A 13 6.86 0.13 -0.31
CA ILE A 13 5.85 -0.59 -1.08
C ILE A 13 4.49 -0.04 -0.65
N ILE A 14 3.92 0.82 -1.50
CA ILE A 14 2.68 1.55 -1.23
C ILE A 14 1.51 0.81 -1.88
N GLY A 15 0.55 0.39 -1.08
CA GLY A 15 -0.71 -0.19 -1.54
C GLY A 15 -1.77 0.89 -1.71
N VAL A 16 -2.55 0.83 -2.78
CA VAL A 16 -3.67 1.75 -2.99
C VAL A 16 -4.93 0.91 -3.17
N ASP A 17 -5.84 0.94 -2.20
CA ASP A 17 -7.12 0.22 -2.27
C ASP A 17 -8.17 0.95 -1.43
N ILE A 18 -9.42 0.93 -1.88
CA ILE A 18 -10.55 1.61 -1.23
C ILE A 18 -11.06 0.88 0.02
N ASN A 19 -10.66 -0.38 0.21
CA ASN A 19 -11.08 -1.22 1.32
C ASN A 19 -10.01 -1.21 2.41
N SER A 20 -10.19 -0.35 3.42
CA SER A 20 -9.26 -0.20 4.55
C SER A 20 -9.07 -1.50 5.36
N LYS A 21 -10.00 -2.47 5.29
CA LYS A 21 -9.86 -3.77 5.98
C LYS A 21 -8.71 -4.61 5.44
N LYS A 22 -8.28 -4.36 4.20
CA LYS A 22 -7.14 -5.07 3.60
C LYS A 22 -5.79 -4.56 4.12
N PHE A 23 -5.76 -3.44 4.83
CA PHE A 23 -4.51 -2.81 5.28
C PHE A 23 -3.72 -3.69 6.25
N ASP A 24 -4.40 -4.24 7.26
CA ASP A 24 -3.75 -5.08 8.27
C ASP A 24 -3.17 -6.36 7.67
N GLU A 25 -3.87 -6.92 6.68
CA GLU A 25 -3.41 -8.09 5.95
C GLU A 25 -2.26 -7.76 4.98
N ALA A 26 -2.34 -6.61 4.30
CA ALA A 26 -1.34 -6.15 3.34
C ALA A 26 0.07 -6.03 3.94
N ARG A 27 0.18 -5.61 5.22
CA ARG A 27 1.49 -5.56 5.90
C ARG A 27 2.21 -6.91 5.93
N ARG A 28 1.47 -8.02 6.05
CA ARG A 28 2.04 -9.38 6.04
C ARG A 28 2.65 -9.74 4.69
N PHE A 29 2.13 -9.17 3.60
CA PHE A 29 2.60 -9.40 2.24
C PHE A 29 3.72 -8.45 1.80
N GLY A 30 4.25 -7.62 2.72
CA GLY A 30 5.38 -6.74 2.47
C GLY A 30 5.02 -5.31 2.08
N PHE A 31 3.75 -4.91 2.17
CA PHE A 31 3.40 -3.50 2.06
C PHE A 31 3.91 -2.72 3.27
N THR A 32 4.60 -1.61 3.01
CA THR A 32 5.09 -0.70 4.05
C THR A 32 4.12 0.45 4.30
N GLU A 33 3.33 0.80 3.29
CA GLU A 33 2.40 1.92 3.30
C GLU A 33 1.12 1.56 2.57
N PHE A 34 0.05 2.27 2.90
CA PHE A 34 -1.24 2.08 2.25
C PHE A 34 -2.01 3.39 2.20
N ILE A 35 -2.73 3.59 1.10
CA ILE A 35 -3.51 4.77 0.83
C ILE A 35 -4.92 4.32 0.42
N ASN A 36 -5.93 4.86 1.09
CA ASN A 36 -7.31 4.74 0.66
C ASN A 36 -7.73 6.03 -0.05
N PRO A 37 -7.92 6.03 -1.38
CA PRO A 37 -8.30 7.23 -2.13
C PRO A 37 -9.62 7.89 -1.66
N LYS A 38 -10.50 7.14 -0.96
CA LYS A 38 -11.74 7.71 -0.39
C LYS A 38 -11.52 8.46 0.91
N GLU A 39 -10.40 8.24 1.58
CA GLU A 39 -10.03 8.92 2.84
C GLU A 39 -9.19 10.18 2.58
N HIS A 40 -8.89 10.48 1.30
CA HIS A 40 -8.13 11.66 0.89
C HIS A 40 -8.98 12.57 0.00
N ASP A 41 -9.22 13.80 0.46
CA ASP A 41 -9.99 14.84 -0.25
C ASP A 41 -9.26 15.45 -1.46
N LYS A 42 -7.95 15.23 -1.56
CA LYS A 42 -7.11 15.74 -2.65
C LYS A 42 -6.64 14.57 -3.52
N PRO A 43 -6.55 14.74 -4.85
CA PRO A 43 -5.94 13.74 -5.72
C PRO A 43 -4.56 13.36 -5.19
N VAL A 44 -4.26 12.07 -5.09
CA VAL A 44 -2.94 11.53 -4.67
C VAL A 44 -1.81 11.86 -5.68
N GLN A 45 -2.15 12.55 -6.77
CA GLN A 45 -1.27 12.96 -7.84
C GLN A 45 -0.86 14.42 -7.64
N GLU A 46 0.34 14.62 -7.07
CA GLU A 46 1.20 15.80 -7.23
C GLU A 46 2.57 15.35 -7.77
#